data_AF-A0A511HP72-F1
#
_entry.id   AF-A0A511HP72-F1
#
_cell.length_a   1.000
_cell.length_b   1.000
_cell.length_c   1.000
_cell.angle_alpha   90.00
_cell.angle_beta   90.00
_cell.angle_gamma   90.00
#
_symmetry.space_group_name_H-M   'P 1'
#
loop_
_entity.id
_entity.type
_entity.pdbx_description
1 polymer ?
#
loop_
_entity_poly.entity_id
_entity_poly.type
_entity_poly.pdbx_seq_one_letter_code
_entity_poly.pdbx_strand_id
1 'polypeptide(L)' 'MSTAQPHPAVLLRTSLRSGDGHRVTLFDASGPVVSAWDASATLAWREANTLDGDRRRSKPLHRHAHRVTS' A
#
# COMPACT_ATOMS: atom_id res chain seq x y z
N MET A 1 11.89 -0.62 -25.68
CA MET A 1 12.22 -1.26 -24.39
C MET A 1 11.34 -0.63 -23.33
N SER A 2 10.35 -1.34 -22.80
CA SER A 2 9.42 -0.81 -21.79
C SER A 2 9.90 -1.25 -20.41
N THR A 3 10.33 -0.31 -19.57
CA THR A 3 10.64 -0.60 -18.17
C THR A 3 9.33 -0.83 -17.44
N ALA A 4 8.99 -2.09 -17.17
CA ALA A 4 7.99 -2.41 -16.17
C ALA A 4 8.46 -1.73 -14.88
N GLN A 5 7.82 -0.63 -14.45
CA GLN A 5 8.11 -0.08 -13.13
C GLN A 5 7.66 -1.15 -12.13
N PRO A 6 8.60 -1.79 -11.41
CA PRO A 6 8.21 -2.70 -10.34
C PRO A 6 7.47 -1.83 -9.32
N HIS A 7 6.17 -2.08 -9.16
CA HIS A 7 5.41 -1.47 -8.09
C HIS A 7 6.08 -1.95 -6.81
N PRO A 8 6.69 -1.06 -6.02
CA PRO A 8 7.49 -1.55 -4.91
C PRO A 8 6.54 -2.27 -3.95
N ALA A 9 6.86 -3.53 -3.69
CA ALA A 9 6.18 -4.31 -2.67
C ALA A 9 6.30 -3.57 -1.34
N VAL A 10 5.36 -3.77 -0.42
CA VAL A 10 5.56 -3.32 0.96
C VAL A 10 6.81 -4.01 1.49
N LEU A 11 7.84 -3.21 1.80
CA LEU A 11 9.14 -3.70 2.24
C LEU A 11 9.24 -3.71 3.76
N LEU A 12 8.52 -2.79 4.42
CA LEU A 12 8.58 -2.61 5.87
C LEU A 12 7.19 -2.29 6.43
N ARG A 13 6.92 -2.85 7.60
CA ARG A 13 5.72 -2.58 8.39
C ARG A 13 6.15 -2.21 9.79
N THR A 14 5.68 -1.08 10.28
CA THR A 14 5.99 -0.59 11.63
C THR A 14 4.72 -0.47 12.44
N SER A 15 4.82 -0.70 13.75
CA SER A 15 3.76 -0.46 14.71
C SER A 15 4.29 0.40 15.85
N LEU A 16 3.59 1.47 16.18
CA LEU A 16 3.92 2.38 17.27
C LEU A 16 2.73 2.48 18.22
N ARG A 17 2.93 2.20 19.50
CA ARG A 17 1.95 2.52 20.55
C ARG A 17 2.14 3.98 20.98
N SER A 18 1.08 4.78 20.97
CA SER A 18 1.09 6.13 21.53
C SER A 18 -0.20 6.39 22.31
N GLY A 19 -0.09 6.75 23.59
CA GLY A 19 -1.25 6.80 24.50
C GLY A 19 -2.03 5.47 24.50
N ASP A 20 -3.34 5.57 24.29
CA ASP A 20 -4.27 4.43 24.26
C ASP A 20 -4.46 3.80 22.88
N GLY A 21 -3.61 4.14 21.91
CA GLY A 21 -3.74 3.60 20.56
C GLY A 21 -2.44 3.17 19.89
N HIS A 22 -2.64 2.59 18.72
CA HIS A 22 -1.64 1.93 17.91
C HIS A 22 -1.67 2.50 16.50
N ARG A 23 -0.53 3.01 16.04
CA ARG A 23 -0.29 3.38 14.65
C ARG A 23 0.40 2.24 13.93
N VAL A 24 -0.14 1.83 12.78
CA VAL A 24 0.55 0.95 11.84
C VAL A 24 0.90 1.74 10.60
N THR A 25 2.18 1.72 10.19
CA THR A 25 2.62 2.37 8.94
C THR A 25 3.32 1.36 8.04
N LEU A 26 2.90 1.31 6.78
CA LEU A 26 3.47 0.47 5.73
C LEU A 26 4.32 1.33 4.80
N PHE A 27 5.50 0.82 4.46
CA PHE A 27 6.46 1.50 3.60
C PHE A 27 6.75 0.65 2.37
N ASP A 28 6.92 1.33 1.24
CA ASP A 28 7.54 0.77 0.05
C ASP A 28 8.86 1.50 -0.25
N ALA A 29 9.49 1.19 -1.39
CA ALA A 29 10.78 1.77 -1.76
C ALA A 29 10.77 3.30 -1.91
N SER A 30 9.59 3.92 -2.03
CA SER A 30 9.41 5.38 -2.12
C SER A 30 9.15 6.06 -0.78
N GLY A 31 8.82 5.29 0.28
CA GLY A 31 8.48 5.82 1.59
C GLY A 31 7.14 5.29 2.14
N PRO A 32 6.51 5.99 3.10
CA PRO A 32 5.26 5.55 3.71
C PRO A 32 4.11 5.65 2.71
N VAL A 33 3.36 4.56 2.58
CA VAL A 33 2.24 4.46 1.61
C VAL A 33 0.88 4.21 2.24
N VAL A 34 0.87 3.71 3.47
CA VAL A 34 -0.35 3.52 4.27
C VAL A 34 -0.03 3.82 5.72
N SER A 35 -0.92 4.53 6.41
CA SER A 35 -0.86 4.73 7.84
C SER A 35 -2.27 4.59 8.43
N ALA A 36 -2.44 3.70 9.39
CA ALA A 36 -3.70 3.46 10.09
C ALA A 36 -3.51 3.65 11.60
N TRP A 37 -4.56 4.11 12.28
CA TRP A 37 -4.56 4.35 13.72
C TRP A 37 -5.81 3.75 14.34
N ASP A 38 -5.64 2.94 15.38
CA ASP A 38 -6.77 2.41 16.15
C ASP A 38 -6.37 2.22 17.61
N ALA A 39 -7.34 2.26 18.53
CA ALA A 39 -7.13 1.95 19.95
C ALA A 39 -6.65 0.49 20.16
N SER A 40 -7.02 -0.41 19.26
CA SER A 40 -6.61 -1.81 19.24
C SER A 40 -5.54 -2.06 18.18
N ALA A 41 -4.43 -2.67 18.58
CA ALA A 41 -3.37 -3.09 17.66
C ALA A 41 -3.92 -3.97 16.53
N THR A 42 -4.83 -4.89 16.84
CA THR A 42 -5.42 -5.81 15.87
C THR A 42 -6.24 -5.07 14.81
N LEU A 43 -7.01 -4.06 15.23
CA LEU A 43 -7.82 -3.26 14.33
C LEU A 43 -6.95 -2.36 13.45
N ALA A 44 -5.93 -1.71 14.03
CA ALA A 44 -4.96 -0.91 13.27
C ALA A 44 -4.27 -1.74 12.17
N TRP A 45 -3.88 -2.98 12.47
CA TRP A 45 -3.32 -3.91 11.49
C TRP A 45 -4.32 -4.31 10.40
N ARG A 46 -5.56 -4.61 10.77
CA ARG A 46 -6.61 -4.98 9.82
C ARG A 46 -6.90 -3.83 8.85
N GLU A 47 -7.01 -2.61 9.36
CA GLU A 47 -7.23 -1.42 8.57
C GLU A 47 -6.05 -1.15 7.63
N ALA A 48 -4.81 -1.17 8.13
CA ALA A 48 -3.62 -0.97 7.29
C ALA A 48 -3.54 -1.99 6.13
N ASN A 49 -3.89 -3.26 6.38
CA ASN A 49 -3.91 -4.28 5.32
C ASN A 49 -5.06 -4.06 4.33
N THR A 50 -6.22 -3.60 4.80
CA THR A 50 -7.37 -3.27 3.94
C THR A 50 -7.00 -2.12 2.99
N LEU A 51 -6.44 -1.04 3.55
CA LEU A 51 -5.97 0.13 2.81
C LEU A 51 -4.87 -0.22 1.80
N ASP A 52 -3.91 -1.08 2.15
CA ASP A 52 -2.90 -1.55 1.17
C ASP A 52 -3.55 -2.38 0.05
N GLY A 53 -4.52 -3.23 0.38
CA GLY A 53 -5.29 -3.98 -0.61
C GLY A 53 -6.05 -3.06 -1.58
N ASP A 54 -6.74 -2.05 -1.06
CA ASP A 54 -7.46 -1.07 -1.86
C ASP A 54 -6.52 -0.21 -2.71
N ARG A 55 -5.38 0.22 -2.17
CA ARG A 55 -4.34 0.94 -2.91
C ARG A 55 -3.81 0.13 -4.09
N ARG A 56 -3.59 -1.18 -3.89
CA ARG A 56 -3.14 -2.08 -4.96
C ARG A 56 -4.21 -2.32 -6.03
N ARG A 57 -5.49 -2.32 -5.66
CA ARG A 57 -6.63 -2.48 -6.57
C ARG A 57 -7.00 -1.21 -7.34
N SER A 58 -6.89 -0.05 -6.68
CA SER A 58 -7.28 1.25 -7.22
C SER A 58 -6.23 1.87 -8.14
N LYS A 59 -4.99 1.39 -8.11
CA LYS A 59 -4.01 1.75 -9.15
C LYS A 59 -4.52 1.24 -10.51
N PRO A 60 -4.81 2.13 -11.48
CA PRO A 60 -5.25 1.69 -12.78
C PRO A 60 -4.15 0.85 -13.41
N LEU A 61 -4.48 -0.38 -13.80
CA LEU A 61 -3.72 -1.10 -14.80
C LEU A 61 -3.80 -0.23 -16.06
N HIS A 62 -2.79 0.60 -16.31
CA HIS A 62 -2.63 1.26 -17.61
C HIS A 62 -2.40 0.17 -18.66
N ARG A 63 -3.49 -0.46 -19.12
CA ARG A 63 -3.51 -1.29 -20.32
C ARG A 63 -3.41 -0.35 -21.51
N HIS A 64 -2.18 -0.07 -21.95
CA HIS A 64 -1.97 0.41 -23.32
C HIS A 64 -2.31 -0.73 -24.29
N ALA A 65 -3.58 -0.82 -24.67
CA ALA A 65 -3.99 -1.60 -25.83
C ALA A 65 -3.55 -0.85 -27.10
N HIS A 66 -2.33 -1.11 -27.57
CA HIS A 66 -1.96 -0.73 -28.93
C HIS A 66 -2.68 -1.69 -29.89
N ARG A 67 -3.81 -1.27 -30.43
CA ARG A 67 -4.43 -1.89 -31.60
C ARG A 67 -3.57 -1.54 -32.81
N VAL A 68 -2.69 -2.44 -33.22
CA VAL A 68 -2.04 -2.37 -34.54
C VAL A 68 -3.07 -2.87 -35.55
N THR A 69 -3.62 -1.96 -36.34
CA THR A 69 -4.30 -2.30 -37.59
C THR A 69 -3.26 -2.26 -38.71
N SER A 70 -3.11 -3.37 -39.42
CA SER A 70 -2.54 -3.44 -40.76
C SER A 70 -3.40 -4.39 -41.58
#